data_AF-A0AAV4VRP6-F1
#
_entry.id   AF-A0AAV4VRP6-F1
#
_cell.length_a   1.000
_cell.length_b   1.000
_cell.length_c   1.000
_cell.angle_alpha   90.00
_cell.angle_beta   90.00
_cell.angle_gamma   90.00
#
_symmetry.space_group_name_H-M   'P 1'
#
loop_
_entity.id
_entity.type
_entity.pdbx_description
1 polymer ?
#
loop_
_entity_poly.entity_id
_entity_poly.type
_entity_poly.pdbx_seq_one_letter_code
_entity_poly.pdbx_strand_id
1 'polypeptide(L)'
;MGELAHEWHPVRSAKNKWFTSFVEYPFNIYPDFVFGPSYLLTGDTVSLLYNESIKMKLFHLEDVYITGFVAEKLNIKRINLPAMFNTPRDLQPCNFKNLLSSHGHTPPDMRRHWMWLTRRNFKCES
;
A
#
# COMPACT_ATOMS: atom_id res chain seq x y z
N MET A 1 -7.70 -1.11 -3.05
CA MET A 1 -8.05 -0.97 -1.62
C MET A 1 -6.78 -1.16 -0.80
N GLY A 2 -6.63 -0.51 0.34
CA GLY A 2 -5.47 -0.65 1.25
C GLY A 2 -5.34 0.56 2.15
N GLU A 3 -4.15 0.84 2.68
CA GLU A 3 -3.94 2.07 3.47
C GLU A 3 -3.96 3.30 2.56
N LEU A 4 -4.97 4.15 2.72
CA LEU A 4 -5.18 5.32 1.87
C LEU A 4 -4.19 6.45 2.22
N ALA A 5 -3.48 6.94 1.20
CA ALA A 5 -2.74 8.18 1.25
C ALA A 5 -3.62 9.31 0.70
N HIS A 6 -3.96 10.28 1.54
CA HIS A 6 -4.72 11.47 1.17
C HIS A 6 -3.87 12.72 1.43
N GLU A 7 -3.94 13.70 0.53
CA GLU A 7 -3.17 14.95 0.60
C GLU A 7 -1.65 14.75 0.78
N TRP A 8 -1.10 13.69 0.18
CA TRP A 8 0.32 13.36 0.35
C TRP A 8 1.22 14.22 -0.52
N HIS A 9 2.25 14.80 0.09
CA HIS A 9 3.19 15.69 -0.59
C HIS A 9 4.40 14.93 -1.18
N PRO A 10 4.83 15.24 -2.42
CA PRO A 10 6.08 14.74 -2.98
C PRO A 10 7.28 15.16 -2.13
N VAL A 11 8.20 14.22 -1.87
CA VAL A 11 9.43 14.54 -1.16
C VAL A 11 10.38 15.29 -2.09
N ARG A 12 10.77 16.52 -1.74
CA ARG A 12 11.64 17.38 -2.58
C ARG A 12 13.13 17.34 -2.21
N SER A 13 13.51 16.50 -1.25
CA SER A 13 14.91 16.30 -0.85
C SER A 13 15.59 15.23 -1.72
N ALA A 14 16.58 15.62 -2.52
CA ALA A 14 17.26 14.75 -3.49
C ALA A 14 17.96 13.51 -2.89
N LYS A 15 18.24 13.52 -1.58
CA LYS A 15 18.86 12.38 -0.87
C LYS A 15 17.85 11.33 -0.40
N ASN A 16 16.55 11.62 -0.51
CA ASN A 16 15.51 10.71 -0.07
C ASN A 16 15.17 9.72 -1.18
N LYS A 17 14.97 8.44 -0.83
CA LYS A 17 14.58 7.39 -1.80
C LYS A 17 13.25 7.67 -2.52
N TRP A 18 12.39 8.49 -1.92
CA TRP A 18 11.10 8.93 -2.48
C TRP A 18 11.18 10.32 -3.16
N PHE A 19 12.38 10.79 -3.46
CA PHE A 19 12.59 12.11 -4.06
C PHE A 19 11.85 12.23 -5.39
N THR A 20 11.08 13.31 -5.53
CA THR A 20 10.40 13.68 -6.76
C THR A 20 10.73 15.12 -7.09
N SER A 21 11.33 15.36 -8.26
CA SER A 21 11.68 16.71 -8.69
C SER A 21 10.46 17.50 -9.16
N PHE A 22 10.53 18.83 -9.15
CA PHE A 22 9.47 19.68 -9.74
C PHE A 22 9.34 19.48 -11.25
N VAL A 23 10.42 19.08 -11.94
CA VAL A 23 10.41 18.75 -13.38
C VAL A 23 9.62 17.47 -13.63
N GLU A 24 9.75 16.48 -12.76
CA GLU A 24 9.02 15.22 -12.87
C GLU A 24 7.54 15.39 -12.50
N TYR A 25 7.27 16.10 -11.41
CA TYR A 25 5.92 16.39 -10.92
C TYR A 25 5.84 17.80 -10.32
N PRO A 26 5.23 18.77 -11.02
CA PRO A 26 5.23 20.18 -10.62
C PRO A 26 4.24 20.50 -9.50
N PHE A 27 3.25 19.63 -9.24
CA PHE A 27 2.21 19.90 -8.25
C PHE A 27 2.68 19.58 -6.82
N ASN A 28 2.00 20.18 -5.83
CA ASN A 28 2.37 20.03 -4.43
C ASN A 28 1.81 18.77 -3.77
N ILE A 29 0.79 18.14 -4.35
CA ILE A 29 0.04 17.03 -3.74
C ILE A 29 -0.16 15.96 -4.82
N TYR A 30 0.03 14.69 -4.47
CA TYR A 30 -0.34 13.56 -5.33
C TYR A 30 -1.85 13.33 -5.33
N PRO A 31 -2.46 12.77 -6.40
CA PRO A 31 -3.81 12.23 -6.28
C PRO A 31 -3.82 11.16 -5.18
N ASP A 32 -4.98 10.94 -4.55
CA ASP A 32 -5.08 9.91 -3.53
C ASP A 32 -4.62 8.57 -4.10
N PHE A 33 -3.78 7.86 -3.36
CA PHE A 33 -3.25 6.56 -3.75
C PHE A 33 -3.30 5.63 -2.54
N VAL A 34 -2.96 4.36 -2.75
CA VAL A 34 -2.87 3.37 -1.68
C VAL A 34 -1.39 3.06 -1.46
N PHE A 35 -0.92 3.18 -0.22
CA PHE A 35 0.49 2.90 0.08
C PHE A 35 0.88 1.46 -0.26
N GLY A 36 2.05 1.31 -0.88
CA GLY A 36 2.81 0.06 -0.80
C GLY A 36 3.14 -0.30 0.66
N PRO A 37 3.46 -1.56 0.96
CA PRO A 37 3.86 -2.64 0.04
C PRO A 37 2.70 -3.50 -0.48
N SER A 38 1.46 -3.23 -0.09
CA SER A 38 0.34 -4.12 -0.38
C SER A 38 -0.94 -3.35 -0.61
N TYR A 39 -1.65 -3.70 -1.67
CA TYR A 39 -2.99 -3.23 -1.97
C TYR A 39 -3.82 -4.39 -2.55
N LEU A 40 -5.13 -4.38 -2.33
CA LEU A 40 -6.08 -5.35 -2.85
C LEU A 40 -6.83 -4.77 -4.05
N LEU A 41 -6.91 -5.56 -5.11
CA LEU A 41 -7.59 -5.21 -6.36
C LEU A 41 -8.57 -6.32 -6.73
N THR A 42 -9.66 -5.96 -7.40
CA THR A 42 -10.50 -6.93 -8.08
C THR A 42 -9.83 -7.36 -9.39
N GLY A 43 -10.06 -8.60 -9.82
CA GLY A 43 -9.37 -9.17 -10.97
C GLY A 43 -9.61 -8.41 -12.28
N ASP A 44 -10.83 -7.89 -12.48
CA ASP A 44 -11.23 -7.05 -13.61
C ASP A 44 -10.46 -5.71 -13.65
N THR A 45 -10.14 -5.14 -12.48
CA THR A 45 -9.38 -3.89 -12.39
C THR A 45 -7.95 -4.04 -12.92
N VAL A 46 -7.34 -5.23 -12.81
CA VAL A 46 -5.95 -5.47 -13.21
C VAL A 46 -5.72 -5.17 -14.69
N SER A 47 -6.58 -5.67 -15.57
CA SER A 47 -6.45 -5.45 -17.01
C SER A 47 -6.67 -3.98 -17.39
N LEU A 48 -7.56 -3.27 -16.69
CA LEU A 48 -7.80 -1.85 -16.91
C LEU A 48 -6.57 -1.01 -16.55
N LEU A 49 -6.02 -1.23 -15.35
CA LEU A 49 -4.81 -0.56 -14.88
C LEU A 49 -3.64 -0.84 -15.83
N TYR A 50 -3.41 -2.10 -16.20
CA TYR A 50 -2.34 -2.48 -17.12
C TYR A 50 -2.45 -1.74 -18.46
N ASN A 51 -3.61 -1.84 -19.13
CA ASN A 51 -3.82 -1.24 -20.45
C ASN A 51 -3.65 0.28 -20.46
N GLU A 52 -4.00 0.98 -19.37
CA GLU A 52 -3.83 2.43 -19.29
C GLU A 52 -2.41 2.83 -18.86
N SER A 53 -1.80 2.08 -17.94
CA SER A 53 -0.43 2.32 -17.48
C SER A 53 0.62 2.26 -18.59
N ILE A 54 0.42 1.48 -19.66
CA ILE A 54 1.37 1.44 -20.78
C ILE A 54 1.26 2.67 -21.71
N LYS A 55 0.19 3.46 -21.60
CA LYS A 55 -0.03 4.67 -22.41
C LYS A 55 0.40 5.94 -21.70
N MET A 56 0.58 5.87 -20.39
CA MET A 56 0.95 7.01 -19.54
C MET A 56 2.47 7.09 -19.38
N LYS A 57 2.97 8.30 -19.10
CA LYS A 57 4.38 8.49 -18.74
C LYS A 57 4.64 7.78 -17.41
N LEU A 58 5.60 6.85 -17.42
CA LEU A 58 6.03 6.15 -16.21
C LEU A 58 6.47 7.14 -15.12
N PHE A 59 6.15 6.80 -13.88
CA PHE A 59 6.55 7.51 -12.69
C PHE A 59 7.26 6.55 -11.74
N HIS A 60 8.33 6.99 -11.07
CA HIS A 60 9.24 6.07 -10.36
C HIS A 60 8.64 5.45 -9.09
N LEU A 61 7.66 6.11 -8.46
CA LEU A 61 6.91 5.55 -7.33
C LEU A 61 5.74 4.73 -7.86
N GLU A 62 5.87 3.41 -7.83
CA GLU A 62 4.87 2.49 -8.43
C GLU A 62 3.48 2.62 -7.79
N ASP A 63 3.40 2.78 -6.47
CA ASP A 63 2.14 2.88 -5.76
C ASP A 63 1.39 4.18 -6.11
N VAL A 64 2.11 5.31 -6.17
CA VAL A 64 1.61 6.58 -6.68
C VAL A 64 1.24 6.48 -8.16
N TYR A 65 2.03 5.75 -8.96
CA TYR A 65 1.78 5.59 -10.38
C TYR A 65 0.50 4.79 -10.66
N ILE A 66 0.44 3.55 -10.20
CA ILE A 66 -0.63 2.60 -10.49
C ILE A 66 -1.91 2.96 -9.73
N THR A 67 -1.82 3.17 -8.41
CA THR A 67 -3.01 3.37 -7.57
C THR A 67 -3.39 4.84 -7.40
N GLY A 68 -2.52 5.77 -7.80
CA GLY A 68 -2.78 7.20 -7.91
C GLY A 68 -3.09 7.61 -9.35
N PHE A 69 -2.07 7.87 -10.17
CA PHE A 69 -2.25 8.46 -11.51
C PHE A 69 -3.12 7.63 -12.46
N VAL A 70 -2.82 6.34 -12.61
CA VAL A 70 -3.54 5.45 -13.54
C VAL A 70 -4.97 5.20 -13.04
N ALA A 71 -5.13 4.92 -11.74
CA ALA A 71 -6.45 4.76 -11.12
C ALA A 71 -7.31 6.02 -11.23
N GLU A 72 -6.73 7.20 -11.00
CA GLU A 72 -7.41 8.50 -11.16
C GLU A 72 -7.88 8.70 -12.61
N LYS A 73 -7.02 8.41 -13.59
CA LYS A 73 -7.35 8.50 -15.02
C LYS A 73 -8.55 7.63 -15.40
N LEU A 74 -8.69 6.47 -14.75
CA LEU A 74 -9.76 5.49 -14.97
C LEU A 74 -10.97 5.68 -14.03
N ASN A 75 -10.96 6.71 -13.19
CA ASN A 75 -11.97 6.93 -12.14
C ASN A 75 -12.17 5.73 -11.20
N ILE A 76 -11.11 4.97 -10.94
CA ILE A 76 -11.13 3.86 -9.98
C ILE A 76 -11.04 4.44 -8.57
N LYS A 77 -12.03 4.12 -7.73
CA LYS A 77 -12.09 4.57 -6.35
C LYS A 77 -11.05 3.86 -5.48
N ARG A 78 -10.28 4.65 -4.72
CA ARG A 78 -9.40 4.14 -3.67
C ARG A 78 -10.22 3.98 -2.40
N ILE A 79 -10.08 2.85 -1.73
CA ILE A 79 -10.83 2.49 -0.52
C ILE A 79 -9.83 2.23 0.59
N ASN A 80 -9.94 2.99 1.68
CA ASN A 80 -9.16 2.77 2.88
C ASN A 80 -9.58 1.45 3.56
N LEU A 81 -8.61 0.60 3.88
CA LEU A 81 -8.80 -0.64 4.63
C LEU A 81 -8.04 -0.55 5.96
N PRO A 82 -8.73 -0.35 7.10
CA PRO A 82 -8.10 -0.21 8.41
C PRO A 82 -7.28 -1.41 8.90
N ALA A 83 -7.37 -2.54 8.20
CA ALA A 83 -6.62 -3.78 8.50
C ALA A 83 -5.26 -3.86 7.77
N MET A 84 -4.86 -2.82 7.03
CA MET A 84 -3.62 -2.78 6.25
C MET A 84 -2.76 -1.59 6.69
N PHE A 85 -1.45 -1.83 6.86
CA PHE A 85 -0.51 -0.82 7.35
C PHE A 85 0.84 -0.89 6.60
N ASN A 86 1.34 0.26 6.16
CA ASN A 86 2.65 0.48 5.55
C ASN A 86 3.78 0.56 6.60
N THR A 87 3.42 0.48 7.88
CA THR A 87 4.31 0.48 9.03
C THR A 87 4.22 -0.82 9.81
N PRO A 88 5.28 -1.16 10.58
CA PRO A 88 5.20 -2.23 11.56
C PRO A 88 4.07 -1.97 12.55
N ARG A 89 3.38 -3.05 12.90
CA ARG A 89 2.46 -3.11 14.03
C ARG A 89 3.02 -4.13 15.01
N ASP A 90 2.97 -3.82 16.30
CA ASP A 90 3.22 -4.85 17.30
C ASP A 90 2.05 -5.83 17.26
N LEU A 91 2.34 -7.05 16.84
CA LEU A 91 1.33 -8.06 16.63
C LEU A 91 1.29 -8.94 17.86
N GLN A 92 0.26 -8.73 18.67
CA GLN A 92 -0.12 -9.72 19.66
C GLN A 92 -0.91 -10.82 18.97
N PRO A 93 -0.72 -12.10 19.34
CA PRO A 93 -1.40 -13.22 18.69
C PRO A 93 -2.92 -13.06 18.56
N CYS A 94 -3.55 -12.35 19.51
CA CYS A 94 -4.99 -12.12 19.55
C CYS A 94 -5.49 -10.99 18.67
N ASN A 95 -4.64 -9.99 18.42
CA ASN A 95 -4.96 -8.86 17.56
C ASN A 95 -4.64 -9.15 16.08
N PHE A 96 -3.96 -10.28 15.82
CA PHE A 96 -3.58 -10.71 14.48
C PHE A 96 -4.79 -11.03 13.59
N LYS A 97 -5.92 -11.46 14.15
CA LYS A 97 -7.12 -11.89 13.37
C LYS A 97 -7.76 -10.77 12.54
N ASN A 98 -7.56 -9.52 12.95
CA ASN A 98 -8.12 -8.35 12.27
C ASN A 98 -7.09 -7.64 11.37
N LEU A 99 -5.92 -8.26 11.16
CA LEU A 99 -4.85 -7.74 10.31
C LEU A 99 -4.87 -8.46 8.97
N LEU A 100 -4.85 -7.70 7.88
CA LEU A 100 -4.61 -8.21 6.53
C LEU A 100 -3.15 -8.08 6.12
N SER A 101 -2.52 -6.94 6.41
CA SER A 101 -1.11 -6.70 6.05
C SER A 101 -0.46 -5.68 6.97
N SER A 102 0.81 -5.91 7.31
CA SER A 102 1.67 -4.95 7.99
C SER A 102 3.09 -5.08 7.43
N HIS A 103 3.76 -3.96 7.21
CA HIS A 103 5.11 -3.92 6.65
C HIS A 103 6.21 -3.92 7.72
N GLY A 104 7.45 -4.23 7.34
CA GLY A 104 8.63 -4.06 8.19
C GLY A 104 8.87 -5.18 9.21
N HIS A 105 8.38 -6.39 8.94
CA HIS A 105 8.62 -7.58 9.76
C HIS A 105 9.83 -8.37 9.27
N THR A 106 10.63 -8.91 10.19
CA THR A 106 11.76 -9.78 9.82
C THR A 106 11.29 -11.19 9.44
N PRO A 107 12.08 -11.99 8.70
CA PRO A 107 11.72 -13.38 8.41
C PRO A 107 11.43 -14.24 9.67
N PRO A 108 12.16 -14.12 10.79
CA PRO A 108 11.77 -14.73 12.06
C PRO A 108 10.40 -14.29 12.59
N ASP A 109 10.08 -12.99 12.52
CA ASP A 109 8.76 -12.47 12.95
C ASP A 109 7.65 -13.06 12.10
N MET A 110 7.80 -13.04 10.76
CA MET A 110 6.82 -13.63 9.83
C MET A 110 6.57 -15.11 10.11
N ARG A 111 7.63 -15.89 10.41
CA ARG A 111 7.51 -17.31 10.78
C ARG A 111 6.76 -17.48 12.11
N ARG A 112 7.06 -16.65 13.11
CA ARG A 112 6.37 -16.66 14.41
C ARG A 112 4.89 -16.33 14.24
N HIS A 113 4.56 -15.31 13.45
CA HIS A 113 3.19 -14.91 13.13
C HIS A 113 2.42 -16.04 12.44
N TRP A 114 3.04 -16.71 11.45
CA TRP A 114 2.44 -17.86 10.78
C TRP A 114 2.16 -19.03 11.75
N MET A 115 3.04 -19.27 12.71
CA MET A 115 2.82 -20.29 13.74
C MET A 115 1.65 -19.95 14.65
N TRP A 116 1.38 -18.67 14.95
CA TRP A 116 0.18 -18.29 15.71
C TRP A 116 -1.10 -18.56 14.92
N LEU A 117 -1.12 -18.24 13.61
CA LEU A 117 -2.27 -18.47 12.73
C LEU A 117 -2.61 -19.95 12.53
N THR A 118 -1.60 -20.80 12.42
CA THR A 118 -1.77 -22.22 12.07
C THR A 118 -1.96 -23.12 13.29
N ARG A 119 -1.74 -22.62 14.51
CA ARG A 119 -1.98 -23.38 15.75
C ARG A 119 -3.48 -23.47 16.05
N ARG A 120 -4.05 -24.67 15.91
CA ARG A 120 -5.47 -25.00 16.19
C ARG A 120 -5.98 -24.59 17.58
N ASN A 121 -5.11 -24.40 18.56
CA ASN A 121 -5.47 -24.14 19.97
C ASN A 121 -5.00 -22.78 20.50
N PHE A 122 -4.70 -21.80 19.64
CA PHE A 122 -4.36 -20.47 20.12
C PHE A 122 -5.61 -19.79 20.71
N LYS A 123 -5.78 -19.87 22.04
CA LYS A 123 -6.86 -19.21 22.77
C LYS A 123 -6.43 -17.80 23.14
N CYS A 124 -7.28 -16.85 22.79
CA CYS A 124 -7.19 -15.49 23.30
C CYS A 124 -8.03 -15.43 24.56
N GLU A 125 -7.39 -15.13 25.67
CA GLU A 125 -8.14 -14.82 26.89
C GLU A 125 -8.88 -13.49 26.66
N SER A 126 -10.17 -13.52 26.98
CA SER A 126 -11.12 -12.42 26.86
C SER A 126 -10.90 -11.36 27.92
#